data_AF-A0A4Q7MQM0-F1
#
_entry.id   AF-A0A4Q7MQM0-F1
#
_cell.length_a   1.000
_cell.length_b   1.000
_cell.length_c   1.000
_cell.angle_alpha   90.00
_cell.angle_beta   90.00
_cell.angle_gamma   90.00
#
_symmetry.space_group_name_H-M   'P 1'
#
loop_
_entity.id
_entity.type
_entity.pdbx_description
1 polymer ?
#
loop_
_entity_poly.entity_id
_entity_poly.type
_entity_poly.pdbx_seq_one_letter_code
_entity_poly.pdbx_strand_id
1 'polypeptide(L)'
;MLISNLDKHTSDLSAILAKETNDLCTIKRNNMQKIKLNNGVEMPILGFGVFQANDLDECERSVLDALQVGYRLIDTAASYENEGAVG
;
A
#
# COMPACT_ATOMS: atom_id res chain seq x y z
N MET A 1 30.59 -26.76 2.97
CA MET A 1 31.17 -25.40 2.91
C MET A 1 30.81 -24.61 1.64
N LEU A 2 30.11 -25.19 0.65
CA LEU A 2 29.73 -24.51 -0.60
C LEU A 2 28.28 -23.97 -0.64
N ILE A 3 27.45 -24.31 0.34
CA ILE A 3 26.02 -23.93 0.37
C ILE A 3 25.82 -22.50 0.93
N SER A 4 26.74 -22.01 1.76
CA SER A 4 26.61 -20.72 2.45
C SER A 4 26.95 -19.48 1.61
N ASN A 5 27.45 -19.64 0.38
CA ASN A 5 27.81 -18.52 -0.50
C ASN A 5 26.71 -18.19 -1.52
N LEU A 6 25.76 -19.10 -1.75
CA LEU A 6 24.61 -18.85 -2.63
C LEU A 6 23.55 -17.99 -1.92
N ASP A 7 23.35 -18.21 -0.61
CA ASP A 7 22.37 -17.47 0.21
C ASP A 7 22.70 -15.97 0.36
N LYS A 8 23.98 -15.61 0.34
CA LYS A 8 24.42 -14.21 0.51
C LYS A 8 24.16 -13.36 -0.75
N HIS A 9 24.23 -13.99 -1.93
CA HIS A 9 23.95 -13.30 -3.18
C HIS A 9 22.45 -13.11 -3.41
N THR A 10 21.62 -14.07 -3.01
CA THR A 10 20.16 -13.95 -3.07
C THR A 10 19.60 -12.96 -2.05
N SER A 11 20.20 -12.83 -0.85
CA SER A 11 19.81 -11.80 0.13
C SER A 11 20.13 -10.38 -0.33
N ASP A 12 21.23 -10.20 -1.05
CA ASP A 12 21.61 -8.88 -1.59
C ASP A 12 20.71 -8.48 -2.76
N LEU A 13 20.34 -9.42 -3.63
CA LEU A 13 19.39 -9.20 -4.73
C LEU A 13 18.00 -8.79 -4.23
N SER A 14 17.48 -9.46 -3.19
CA SER A 14 16.19 -9.10 -2.60
C SER A 14 16.22 -7.74 -1.89
N ALA A 15 17.34 -7.39 -1.25
CA ALA A 15 17.54 -6.08 -0.63
C ALA A 15 17.68 -4.93 -1.67
N ILE A 16 18.35 -5.18 -2.80
CA ILE A 16 18.48 -4.22 -3.91
C ILE A 16 17.11 -4.00 -4.58
N LEU A 17 16.37 -5.08 -4.87
CA LEU A 17 15.00 -4.99 -5.38
C LEU A 17 14.09 -4.24 -4.41
N ALA A 18 14.16 -4.53 -3.11
CA ALA A 18 13.39 -3.83 -2.08
C ALA A 18 13.76 -2.33 -2.00
N LYS A 19 15.03 -1.98 -2.22
CA LYS A 19 15.50 -0.59 -2.24
C LYS A 19 15.00 0.13 -3.48
N GLU A 20 15.10 -0.47 -4.67
CA GLU A 20 14.56 0.09 -5.91
C GLU A 20 13.03 0.25 -5.86
N THR A 21 12.29 -0.70 -5.29
CA THR A 21 10.84 -0.58 -5.11
C THR A 21 10.49 0.50 -4.08
N ASN A 22 11.26 0.64 -3.00
CA ASN A 22 11.07 1.69 -2.01
C ASN A 22 11.36 3.08 -2.58
N ASP A 23 12.41 3.22 -3.38
CA ASP A 23 12.75 4.48 -4.04
C ASP A 23 11.69 4.83 -5.10
N LEU A 24 11.25 3.87 -5.93
CA LEU A 24 10.15 4.06 -6.89
C LEU A 24 8.84 4.41 -6.21
N CYS A 25 8.50 3.73 -5.11
CA CYS A 25 7.30 4.05 -4.34
C CYS A 25 7.41 5.46 -3.73
N THR A 26 8.57 5.83 -3.19
CA THR A 26 8.82 7.16 -2.63
C THR A 26 8.72 8.26 -3.69
N ILE A 27 9.23 8.01 -4.90
CA ILE A 27 9.10 8.93 -6.03
C ILE A 27 7.63 9.03 -6.50
N LYS A 28 6.88 7.91 -6.54
CA LYS A 28 5.44 7.93 -6.89
C LYS A 28 4.53 8.53 -5.81
N ARG A 29 4.90 8.44 -4.53
CA ARG A 29 4.15 9.00 -3.39
C ARG A 29 3.90 10.51 -3.54
N ASN A 30 4.81 11.24 -4.14
CA ASN A 30 4.71 12.71 -4.28
C ASN A 30 3.88 13.19 -5.48
N ASN A 31 3.38 12.29 -6.34
CA ASN A 31 2.73 12.68 -7.60
C ASN A 31 1.27 12.20 -7.72
N MET A 32 0.60 11.89 -6.60
CA MET A 32 -0.81 11.50 -6.62
C MET A 32 -1.68 12.69 -7.02
N GLN A 33 -2.38 12.56 -8.15
CA GLN A 33 -3.30 13.59 -8.62
C GLN A 33 -4.48 13.75 -7.67
N LYS A 34 -4.81 15.00 -7.37
CA LYS A 34 -5.93 15.37 -6.50
C LYS A 34 -6.92 16.25 -7.25
N ILE A 35 -8.18 16.16 -6.86
CA ILE A 35 -9.24 17.05 -7.29
C ILE A 35 -9.68 17.92 -6.13
N LYS A 36 -10.01 19.18 -6.41
CA LYS A 36 -10.57 20.10 -5.42
C LYS A 36 -12.09 19.94 -5.36
N LEU A 37 -12.59 19.57 -4.19
CA LEU A 37 -14.02 19.47 -3.92
C LEU A 37 -14.66 20.87 -3.82
N ASN A 38 -15.99 20.93 -3.88
CA ASN A 38 -16.75 22.18 -3.82
C ASN A 38 -16.55 22.98 -2.51
N ASN A 39 -16.15 22.31 -1.43
CA ASN A 39 -15.80 22.87 -0.13
C ASN A 39 -14.31 23.28 -0.02
N GLY A 40 -13.55 23.14 -1.11
CA GLY A 40 -12.15 23.52 -1.20
C GLY A 40 -11.13 22.50 -0.70
N VAL A 41 -11.59 21.35 -0.18
CA VAL A 41 -10.72 20.24 0.24
C VAL A 41 -10.14 19.53 -0.99
N GLU A 42 -8.87 19.14 -0.92
CA GLU A 42 -8.26 18.29 -1.95
C GLU A 42 -8.47 16.81 -1.64
N MET A 43 -9.03 16.07 -2.59
CA MET A 43 -9.25 14.64 -2.50
C MET A 43 -8.40 13.91 -3.55
N PRO A 44 -7.69 12.82 -3.20
CA PRO A 44 -7.04 11.97 -4.19
C PRO A 44 -8.05 11.46 -5.23
N ILE A 45 -7.68 11.50 -6.51
CA ILE A 45 -8.56 10.99 -7.59
C ILE A 45 -8.64 9.45 -7.54
N LEU A 46 -7.60 8.81 -7.00
CA LEU A 46 -7.50 7.36 -6.87
C LEU A 46 -7.62 6.96 -5.39
N GLY A 47 -8.50 6.00 -5.10
CA GLY A 47 -8.70 5.42 -3.78
C GLY A 47 -8.66 3.89 -3.79
N PHE A 48 -8.50 3.30 -2.62
CA PHE A 48 -8.52 1.86 -2.39
C PHE A 48 -9.80 1.49 -1.64
N GLY A 49 -10.68 0.71 -2.28
CA GLY A 49 -11.95 0.28 -1.70
C GLY A 49 -11.85 -1.12 -1.09
N VAL A 50 -12.42 -1.29 0.11
CA VAL A 50 -12.40 -2.57 0.86
C VAL A 50 -13.73 -3.33 0.82
N PHE A 51 -14.53 -3.10 -0.23
CA PHE A 51 -15.83 -3.77 -0.39
C PHE A 51 -15.66 -5.30 -0.53
N GLN A 52 -16.41 -6.07 0.26
CA GLN A 52 -16.38 -7.54 0.32
C GLN A 52 -15.07 -8.15 0.85
N ALA A 53 -14.22 -7.37 1.53
CA ALA A 53 -13.10 -7.91 2.31
C ALA A 53 -13.64 -8.57 3.60
N ASN A 54 -14.12 -9.80 3.46
CA ASN A 54 -14.74 -10.58 4.55
C ASN A 54 -13.73 -11.16 5.53
N ASP A 55 -12.48 -11.36 5.09
CA ASP A 55 -11.36 -11.74 5.95
C ASP A 55 -10.68 -10.47 6.46
N LEU A 56 -10.71 -10.28 7.78
CA LEU A 56 -10.16 -9.11 8.44
C LEU A 56 -8.62 -9.05 8.34
N ASP A 57 -7.93 -10.19 8.39
CA ASP A 57 -6.47 -10.25 8.28
C ASP A 57 -6.02 -9.96 6.84
N GLU A 58 -6.82 -10.35 5.85
CA GLU A 58 -6.62 -9.97 4.45
C GLU A 58 -6.91 -8.49 4.22
N CYS A 59 -7.97 -7.96 4.84
CA CYS A 59 -8.32 -6.54 4.77
C CYS A 59 -7.18 -5.66 5.30
N GLU A 60 -6.67 -5.96 6.50
CA GLU A 60 -5.58 -5.21 7.13
C GLU A 60 -4.33 -5.23 6.23
N ARG A 61 -3.89 -6.42 5.78
CA ARG A 61 -2.74 -6.54 4.88
C ARG A 61 -2.92 -5.76 3.58
N SER A 62 -4.11 -5.82 2.99
CA SER A 62 -4.41 -5.12 1.74
C SER A 62 -4.39 -3.60 1.91
N VAL A 63 -4.90 -3.08 3.03
CA VAL A 63 -4.83 -1.66 3.37
C VAL A 63 -3.39 -1.24 3.60
N LEU A 64 -2.60 -2.03 4.34
CA LEU A 64 -1.18 -1.78 4.57
C LEU A 64 -0.39 -1.74 3.25
N ASP A 65 -0.63 -2.69 2.36
CA ASP A 65 -0.01 -2.73 1.04
C ASP A 65 -0.41 -1.51 0.20
N ALA A 66 -1.68 -1.11 0.20
CA ALA A 66 -2.15 0.09 -0.47
C ALA A 66 -1.41 1.35 0.03
N LEU A 67 -1.26 1.49 1.35
CA LEU A 67 -0.50 2.60 1.96
C LEU A 67 0.99 2.53 1.59
N GLN A 68 1.55 1.32 1.54
CA GLN A 68 2.93 1.06 1.17
C GLN A 68 3.21 1.36 -0.29
N VAL A 69 2.26 1.21 -1.22
CA VAL A 69 2.45 1.59 -2.63
C VAL A 69 2.10 3.06 -2.91
N GLY A 70 1.43 3.73 -1.97
CA GLY A 70 1.26 5.19 -1.98
C GLY A 70 -0.19 5.68 -1.96
N TYR A 71 -1.20 4.82 -1.84
CA TYR A 71 -2.60 5.23 -1.68
C TYR A 71 -2.77 6.09 -0.42
N ARG A 72 -3.62 7.10 -0.52
CA ARG A 72 -3.94 8.02 0.59
C ARG A 72 -5.44 8.23 0.78
N LEU A 73 -6.25 7.59 -0.05
CA LEU A 73 -7.69 7.56 0.07
C LEU A 73 -8.09 6.09 0.23
N ILE A 74 -8.62 5.75 1.40
CA ILE A 74 -9.20 4.43 1.69
C ILE A 74 -10.71 4.63 1.76
N ASP A 75 -11.44 3.79 1.03
CA ASP A 75 -12.90 3.84 0.92
C ASP A 75 -13.49 2.60 1.63
N THR A 76 -14.26 2.87 2.68
CA THR A 76 -14.99 1.86 3.45
C THR A 76 -16.40 2.36 3.76
N ALA A 77 -17.27 1.47 4.24
CA ALA A 77 -18.61 1.79 4.71
C ALA A 77 -18.95 0.95 5.94
N ALA A 78 -19.72 1.50 6.86
CA ALA A 78 -20.19 0.79 8.07
C ALA A 78 -20.89 -0.55 7.76
N SER A 79 -21.56 -0.66 6.60
CA SER A 79 -22.21 -1.89 6.15
C SER A 79 -21.23 -3.03 5.80
N TYR A 80 -19.92 -2.75 5.71
CA TYR A 80 -18.90 -3.75 5.40
C TYR A 80 -18.39 -4.46 6.66
N GLU A 81 -18.72 -3.93 7.85
CA GLU A 81 -18.35 -4.49 9.16
C GLU A 81 -16.85 -4.76 9.35
N ASN A 82 -15.99 -4.11 8.54
CA ASN A 82 -14.54 -4.32 8.51
C ASN A 82 -13.74 -3.08 8.94
N GLU A 83 -14.39 -2.06 9.50
CA GLU A 83 -13.76 -0.80 9.93
C GLU A 83 -12.63 -1.03 10.95
N GLY A 84 -12.76 -2.03 11.81
CA GLY A 84 -11.72 -2.42 12.78
C GLY A 84 -10.45 -3.01 12.17
N ALA A 85 -10.50 -3.49 10.92
CA ALA A 85 -9.32 -3.93 10.18
C ALA A 85 -8.71 -2.80 9.31
N VAL A 86 -9.44 -1.71 9.12
CA VAL A 86 -9.00 -0.55 8.33
C VAL A 86 -8.27 0.49 9.20
N GLY A 87 -8.71 0.69 10.45
CA GLY A 87 -8.25 1.75 11.36
C GLY A 87 -7.20 1.31 12.36
#